data_AF-A0A969GH01-F1
#
_entry.id   AF-A0A969GH01-F1
#
_cell.length_a   1.000
_cell.length_b   1.000
_cell.length_c   1.000
_cell.angle_alpha   90.00
_cell.angle_beta   90.00
_cell.angle_gamma   90.00
#
_symmetry.space_group_name_H-M   'P 1'
#
loop_
_entity.id
_entity.type
_entity.pdbx_description
1 polymer ?
#
loop_
_entity_poly.entity_id
_entity_poly.type
_entity_poly.pdbx_seq_one_letter_code
_entity_poly.pdbx_strand_id
1 'polypeptide(L)'
;VGHSDEGIPLIDCPACGAVFSISRRTKDGGVAFCPTCTGKHTMHKKADRFVAEFSGVTGTPSDLQPKPDLDVINDFVKKIPNTLTVQESPKVKQKKSFFSFFKK
;
A
#
# COMPACT_ATOMS: atom_id res chain seq x y z
N VAL A 1 6.46 -5.65 -16.00
CA VAL A 1 6.43 -5.82 -14.53
C VAL A 1 6.34 -4.43 -13.92
N GLY A 2 5.13 -4.02 -13.53
CA GLY A 2 4.93 -2.84 -12.68
C GLY A 2 4.68 -3.35 -11.26
N HIS A 3 5.37 -2.81 -10.27
CA HIS A 3 5.27 -3.25 -8.87
C HIS A 3 3.98 -2.73 -8.18
N SER A 4 2.88 -2.64 -8.91
CA SER A 4 1.60 -2.12 -8.42
C SER A 4 0.46 -2.94 -8.99
N ASP A 5 -0.66 -2.98 -8.24
CA ASP A 5 -1.86 -3.68 -8.68
C ASP A 5 -2.38 -3.10 -10.00
N GLU A 6 -3.12 -3.91 -10.76
CA GLU A 6 -3.55 -3.54 -12.11
C GLU A 6 -4.35 -2.23 -12.12
N GLY A 7 -3.95 -1.34 -13.03
CA GLY A 7 -4.57 -0.03 -13.21
C GLY A 7 -4.10 1.06 -12.24
N ILE A 8 -3.23 0.78 -11.25
CA ILE A 8 -2.65 1.80 -10.37
C ILE A 8 -1.62 2.63 -11.14
N PRO A 9 -1.81 3.96 -11.28
CA PRO A 9 -0.84 4.80 -11.96
C PRO A 9 0.44 4.94 -11.13
N LEU A 10 1.57 4.74 -11.80
CA LEU A 10 2.92 5.02 -11.29
C LEU A 10 3.44 6.31 -11.90
N ILE A 11 3.95 7.21 -11.06
CA ILE A 11 4.33 8.57 -11.42
C ILE A 11 5.75 8.85 -10.97
N ASP A 12 6.52 9.48 -11.84
CA ASP A 12 7.85 9.99 -11.51
C ASP A 12 7.73 11.36 -10.83
N CYS A 13 8.39 11.51 -9.68
CA CYS A 13 8.46 12.78 -8.97
C CYS A 13 9.44 13.72 -9.70
N PRO A 14 8.99 14.88 -10.23
CA PRO A 14 9.89 15.83 -10.91
C PRO A 14 10.87 16.52 -9.95
N ALA A 15 10.61 16.50 -8.63
CA ALA A 15 11.47 17.16 -7.64
C ALA A 15 12.66 16.29 -7.18
N CYS A 16 12.47 14.97 -7.04
CA CYS A 16 13.52 14.07 -6.51
C CYS A 16 13.78 12.82 -7.36
N GLY A 17 12.99 12.58 -8.41
CA GLY A 17 13.14 11.41 -9.30
C GLY A 17 12.58 10.10 -8.74
N ALA A 18 12.01 10.08 -7.53
CA ALA A 18 11.40 8.88 -6.98
C ALA A 18 10.09 8.53 -7.72
N VAL A 19 9.87 7.23 -7.96
CA VAL A 19 8.60 6.72 -8.49
C VAL A 19 7.65 6.43 -7.34
N PHE A 20 6.42 6.93 -7.42
CA PHE A 20 5.38 6.64 -6.43
C PHE A 20 4.02 6.39 -7.08
N SER A 21 3.16 5.66 -6.37
CA SER A 21 1.80 5.36 -6.82
C SER A 21 0.80 6.40 -6.35
N ILE A 22 -0.25 6.58 -7.14
CA ILE A 22 -1.45 7.35 -6.78
C ILE A 22 -2.69 6.47 -6.89
N SER A 23 -3.79 6.86 -6.25
CA SER A 23 -5.05 6.12 -6.39
C SER A 23 -5.53 6.12 -7.84
N ARG A 24 -6.13 5.01 -8.28
CA ARG A 24 -6.79 4.86 -9.59
C ARG A 24 -7.92 5.86 -9.82
N ARG A 25 -8.50 6.38 -8.72
CA ARG A 25 -9.58 7.37 -8.75
C ARG A 25 -9.10 8.81 -8.65
N THR A 26 -7.79 9.03 -8.67
CA THR A 26 -7.23 10.38 -8.78
C THR A 26 -7.81 11.06 -10.01
N LYS A 27 -8.28 12.29 -9.82
CA LYS A 27 -8.79 13.12 -10.91
C LYS A 27 -7.73 14.11 -11.36
N ASP A 28 -7.93 14.67 -12.54
CA ASP A 28 -7.19 15.84 -12.97
C ASP A 28 -7.33 16.98 -11.95
N GLY A 29 -6.21 17.65 -11.65
CA GLY A 29 -6.11 18.63 -10.56
C GLY A 29 -6.02 18.03 -9.16
N GLY A 30 -5.98 16.70 -9.02
CA GLY A 30 -5.80 16.04 -7.73
C GLY A 30 -4.46 16.38 -7.06
N VAL A 31 -4.39 16.26 -5.74
CA VAL A 31 -3.15 16.52 -4.99
C VAL A 31 -2.59 15.20 -4.47
N ALA A 32 -1.29 14.99 -4.69
CA ALA A 32 -0.55 13.88 -4.09
C ALA A 32 0.77 14.39 -3.48
N PHE A 33 1.26 13.67 -2.48
CA PHE A 33 2.53 13.97 -1.82
C PHE A 33 3.53 12.85 -2.10
N CYS A 34 4.76 13.22 -2.46
CA CYS A 34 5.82 12.24 -2.66
C CYS A 34 6.26 11.69 -1.29
N PRO A 35 6.27 10.36 -1.07
CA PRO A 35 6.68 9.78 0.21
C PRO A 35 8.18 9.97 0.50
N THR A 36 8.98 10.25 -0.53
CA THR A 36 10.43 10.42 -0.40
C THR A 36 10.83 11.85 -0.08
N CYS A 37 10.38 12.84 -0.87
CA CYS A 37 10.77 14.24 -0.67
C CYS A 37 9.74 15.08 0.07
N THR A 38 8.57 14.51 0.40
CA THR A 38 7.42 15.20 1.03
C THR A 38 6.80 16.33 0.19
N GLY A 39 7.26 16.48 -1.05
CA GLY A 39 6.79 17.52 -1.96
C GLY A 39 5.32 17.35 -2.33
N LYS A 40 4.58 18.46 -2.31
CA LYS A 40 3.21 18.56 -2.82
C LYS A 40 3.23 18.61 -4.34
N HIS A 41 2.40 17.79 -4.96
CA HIS A 41 2.28 17.74 -6.41
C HIS A 41 0.81 17.81 -6.83
N THR A 42 0.55 18.59 -7.88
CA THR A 42 -0.73 18.59 -8.59
C THR A 42 -0.66 17.57 -9.70
N MET A 43 -1.66 16.70 -9.79
CA MET A 43 -1.74 15.62 -10.76
C MET A 43 -2.49 16.10 -12.00
N HIS A 44 -1.84 16.05 -13.15
CA HIS A 44 -2.43 16.38 -14.44
C HIS A 44 -2.65 15.13 -15.27
N LYS A 45 -3.87 14.89 -15.73
CA LYS A 45 -4.20 13.75 -16.59
C LYS A 45 -3.88 14.09 -18.04
N LYS A 46 -2.86 13.43 -18.61
CA LYS A 46 -2.49 13.52 -20.02
C LYS A 46 -2.78 12.19 -20.71
N ALA A 47 -3.91 12.13 -21.42
CA ALA A 47 -4.43 10.91 -22.04
C ALA A 47 -4.54 9.76 -21.01
N ASP A 48 -3.73 8.72 -21.17
CA ASP A 48 -3.74 7.51 -20.31
C ASP A 48 -2.70 7.56 -19.18
N ARG A 49 -2.01 8.69 -19.00
CA ARG A 49 -0.99 8.86 -17.94
C ARG A 49 -1.30 10.06 -17.08
N PHE A 50 -0.81 10.02 -15.85
CA PHE A 50 -0.76 11.18 -14.98
C PHE A 50 0.66 11.74 -14.99
N VAL A 51 0.76 13.06 -14.91
CA VAL A 51 2.02 13.79 -14.77
C VAL A 51 1.91 14.63 -13.50
N ALA A 52 2.90 14.50 -12.62
CA ALA A 52 3.01 15.31 -11.43
C ALA A 52 3.64 16.67 -11.77
N GLU A 53 3.02 17.75 -11.32
CA GLU A 53 3.62 19.08 -11.28
C GLU A 53 3.96 19.43 -9.83
N PHE A 54 5.22 19.72 -9.55
CA PHE A 54 5.66 20.09 -8.21
C PHE A 54 5.16 21.50 -7.85
N SER A 55 4.44 21.61 -6.73
CA SER A 55 3.86 22.88 -6.28
C SER A 55 4.87 23.80 -5.57
N GLY A 56 6.13 23.39 -5.40
CA GLY A 56 7.15 24.18 -4.69
C GLY A 56 7.09 24.12 -3.16
N VAL A 57 6.11 23.41 -2.59
CA VAL A 57 5.88 23.32 -1.15
C VAL A 57 5.86 21.87 -0.68
N THR A 58 6.17 21.64 0.59
CA THR A 58 6.08 20.34 1.25
C THR A 58 4.78 20.20 2.04
N GLY A 59 4.29 18.98 2.19
CA GLY A 59 3.11 18.68 2.99
C GLY A 59 3.35 18.87 4.50
N THR A 60 2.26 19.09 5.25
CA THR A 60 2.30 19.03 6.72
C THR A 60 2.38 17.56 7.19
N PRO A 61 2.72 17.28 8.47
CA PRO A 61 2.70 15.92 9.00
C PRO A 61 1.36 15.20 8.79
N SER A 62 0.23 15.92 8.88
CA SER A 62 -1.10 15.38 8.63
C SER A 62 -1.34 15.02 7.15
N ASP A 63 -0.74 15.77 6.22
CA ASP A 63 -0.84 15.50 4.79
C ASP A 63 -0.03 14.27 4.36
N LEU A 64 1.11 14.06 5.02
CA LEU A 64 2.07 12.99 4.73
C LEU A 64 1.72 11.66 5.41
N GLN A 65 0.65 11.61 6.21
CA GLN A 65 0.20 10.36 6.82
C GLN A 65 -0.12 9.34 5.73
N PRO A 66 0.44 8.12 5.79
CA PRO A 66 0.09 7.04 4.89
C PRO A 66 -1.41 6.74 5.00
N LYS A 67 -2.12 6.85 3.87
CA LYS A 67 -3.54 6.51 3.78
C LYS A 67 -3.68 5.19 3.03
N PRO A 68 -4.47 4.23 3.53
CA PRO A 68 -4.74 3.01 2.81
C PRO A 68 -5.53 3.33 1.52
N ASP A 69 -5.20 2.65 0.42
CA ASP A 69 -6.05 2.66 -0.76
C ASP A 69 -7.26 1.76 -0.50
N LEU A 70 -8.34 2.38 -0.03
CA LEU A 70 -9.57 1.68 0.30
C LEU A 70 -10.21 1.00 -0.93
N ASP A 71 -9.82 1.37 -2.14
CA ASP A 71 -10.44 0.83 -3.36
C ASP A 71 -9.89 -0.53 -3.68
N VAL A 72 -8.57 -0.64 -3.62
CA VAL A 72 -7.88 -1.91 -3.70
C VAL A 72 -8.37 -2.84 -2.59
N ILE A 73 -8.50 -2.33 -1.36
CA ILE A 73 -9.01 -3.12 -0.23
C ILE A 73 -10.45 -3.58 -0.49
N ASN A 74 -11.34 -2.68 -0.91
CA ASN A 74 -12.74 -3.02 -1.16
C ASN A 74 -12.90 -4.00 -2.32
N ASP A 75 -12.13 -3.83 -3.40
CA ASP A 75 -12.13 -4.76 -4.54
C ASP A 75 -11.64 -6.14 -4.12
N PHE A 76 -10.63 -6.20 -3.24
CA PHE A 76 -10.15 -7.45 -2.68
C PHE A 76 -11.21 -8.11 -1.79
N VAL A 77 -11.80 -7.37 -0.83
CA VAL A 77 -12.82 -7.90 0.09
C VAL A 77 -14.04 -8.45 -0.66
N LYS A 78 -14.48 -7.79 -1.73
CA LYS A 78 -15.59 -8.28 -2.58
C LYS A 78 -15.32 -9.62 -3.26
N LYS A 79 -14.04 -9.99 -3.47
CA LYS A 79 -13.65 -11.27 -4.07
C LYS A 79 -13.60 -12.41 -3.05
N ILE A 80 -13.63 -12.10 -1.75
CA ILE A 80 -13.57 -13.12 -0.69
C ILE A 80 -14.98 -13.73 -0.53
N PRO A 81 -15.10 -15.06 -0.46
CA PRO A 81 -16.37 -15.69 -0.13
C PRO A 81 -16.85 -15.24 1.25
N ASN A 82 -18.15 -14.98 1.38
CA ASN A 82 -18.80 -14.60 2.64
C ASN A 82 -18.90 -15.75 3.66
N THR A 83 -18.32 -16.91 3.36
CA THR A 83 -18.25 -18.06 4.26
C THR A 83 -16.87 -18.68 4.15
N LEU A 84 -16.17 -18.79 5.28
CA LEU A 84 -14.90 -19.49 5.39
C LEU A 84 -15.14 -20.78 6.18
N THR A 85 -14.90 -21.93 5.55
CA THR A 85 -14.85 -23.21 6.27
C THR A 85 -13.50 -23.31 6.96
N VAL A 86 -13.48 -23.08 8.28
CA VAL A 86 -12.27 -23.25 9.08
C VAL A 86 -12.02 -24.75 9.25
N GLN A 87 -10.94 -25.26 8.68
CA GLN A 87 -10.45 -26.59 9.05
C GLN A 87 -9.78 -26.47 10.41
N GLU A 88 -10.24 -27.26 11.39
CA GLU A 88 -9.65 -27.31 12.72
C GLU A 88 -8.16 -27.64 12.62
N SER A 89 -7.31 -26.73 13.11
CA SER A 89 -5.86 -26.92 13.15
C SER A 89 -5.55 -28.19 13.96
N PRO A 90 -4.65 -29.08 13.50
CA PRO A 90 -4.32 -30.29 14.24
C PRO A 90 -3.78 -29.93 15.63
N LYS A 91 -4.39 -30.52 16.67
CA LYS A 91 -3.97 -30.31 18.07
C LYS A 91 -2.49 -30.61 18.21
N VAL A 92 -1.69 -29.59 18.51
CA VAL A 92 -0.28 -29.75 18.88
C VAL A 92 -0.23 -30.58 20.16
N LYS A 93 0.21 -31.84 20.07
CA LYS A 93 0.49 -32.67 21.24
C LYS A 93 1.67 -32.04 21.98
N GLN A 94 1.41 -31.42 23.13
CA GLN A 94 2.45 -31.03 24.07
C GLN A 94 3.22 -32.29 24.47
N LYS A 95 4.46 -32.42 23.99
CA LYS A 95 5.38 -33.43 24.50
C LYS A 95 5.69 -33.04 25.94
N LYS A 96 5.16 -33.79 26.91
CA LYS A 96 5.62 -33.72 28.29
C LYS A 96 7.11 -34.07 28.27
N SER A 97 7.95 -33.08 28.59
CA SER A 97 9.38 -33.24 28.73
C SER A 97 9.64 -34.28 29.83
N PHE A 98 10.08 -35.47 29.43
CA PHE A 98 10.53 -36.52 30.32
C PHE A 98 11.96 -36.17 30.74
N PHE A 99 12.11 -35.19 31.63
CA PHE A 99 13.39 -34.89 32.26
C PHE A 99 13.66 -36.00 33.28
N SER A 100 14.21 -37.10 32.78
CA SER A 100 14.75 -38.20 33.58
C SER A 100 16.28 -38.09 33.56
N PHE A 101 16.83 -37.84 34.75
CA PHE A 101 18.02 -38.54 35.23
C PHE A 101 19.39 -38.13 34.63
N PHE A 102 19.92 -37.00 35.11
CA PHE A 102 21.38 -36.89 35.33
C PHE A 102 21.64 -36.93 36.84
N LYS A 103 21.72 -38.16 37.36
CA LYS A 103 22.32 -38.46 38.66
C LYS A 103 23.74 -38.94 38.36
N LYS A 104 24.74 -38.11 38.60
CA LYS A 104 26.13 -38.53 38.78
C LYS A 104 26.84 -37.56 39.71
#